data_AF-A0A1L8MYI6-F1
#
_entry.id   AF-A0A1L8MYI6-F1
#
_cell.length_a   1.000
_cell.length_b   1.000
_cell.length_c   1.000
_cell.angle_alpha   90.00
_cell.angle_beta   90.00
_cell.angle_gamma   90.00
#
_symmetry.space_group_name_H-M   'P 1'
#
loop_
_entity.id
_entity.type
_entity.pdbx_description
1 polymer ?
#
loop_
_entity_poly.entity_id
_entity_poly.type
_entity_poly.pdbx_seq_one_letter_code
_entity_poly.pdbx_strand_id
1 'polypeptide(L)'
;MDLNKFLYKYGEKKTKLSTFRIKRVAISFAVILFLLLASSLFAQSGFIQTEGTLLKDETGTPYRIQGIAFGNNVWQNPSLPVTTHHNERDYQRLNEMGFNSVRFYINYGLFESDSNPYQYKESGFLWIDKNIAWAKKYGIRLILNMHYPQGGYQSNGNGSALWNDSTNQERLIALWKAIASRYANEPTILGYSLLNEPFLEHSFKEYELLLKGLVHEIRSVDPLHIIIIEKANALRWAWNDNENKNLNFVMIKDSNIMYEFHFYEPIEFTHQNASWTGVKGMFATYPNPDMYKVSGDTKWESTTWDSPKLDVKKKSNKNKWVFIQSPLIKVENEDFSVGAPVFMAKDLGRRGKAWANGFVIKEYDENKKFVKIIMDSDGIDKNGWYYWSANGSGTGTSIDTPYISKKSLYVEGSTSDGNMTFSNGNFPLTQGHYYQLSGYIKVKNVDKNADVRLRLDYYSLNGTIGPLDKSYLELRMKKFIDWGKENNVPLYLGEFGVIADGFTNNRGGLIWVGDVIDICKKNGINFNYHTYHEYKSFGLYRTGAEKLPEDLNVPLANLFKKKLK
;
A
#
# COMPACT_ATOMS: atom_id res chain seq x y z
N MET A 1 50.95 -83.69 4.67
CA MET A 1 50.32 -84.45 5.75
C MET A 1 48.87 -84.03 5.78
N ASP A 2 48.01 -84.97 5.43
CA ASP A 2 46.55 -84.90 5.46
C ASP A 2 46.08 -84.79 6.92
N LEU A 3 45.02 -84.01 7.19
CA LEU A 3 43.98 -84.35 8.18
C LEU A 3 42.80 -83.34 8.14
N ASN A 4 41.74 -83.74 7.45
CA ASN A 4 40.37 -83.82 7.99
C ASN A 4 39.64 -82.57 8.54
N LYS A 5 38.66 -82.13 7.72
CA LYS A 5 37.20 -82.19 8.00
C LYS A 5 36.60 -81.37 9.16
N PHE A 6 35.63 -80.54 8.78
CA PHE A 6 34.32 -80.16 9.39
C PHE A 6 34.16 -78.63 9.23
N LEU A 7 33.32 -78.10 8.34
CA LEU A 7 31.89 -78.33 8.24
C LEU A 7 31.36 -77.97 6.84
N TYR A 8 30.54 -78.90 6.33
CA TYR A 8 29.69 -78.81 5.16
C TYR A 8 28.24 -78.87 5.67
N LYS A 9 27.41 -77.87 5.36
CA LYS A 9 25.92 -77.87 5.35
C LYS A 9 25.48 -76.40 5.27
N TYR A 10 24.82 -75.86 4.25
CA TYR A 10 23.90 -76.32 3.21
C TYR A 10 24.25 -75.50 1.95
N GLY A 11 24.27 -76.04 0.74
CA GLY A 11 23.06 -76.37 -0.02
C GLY A 11 23.05 -75.56 -1.31
N GLU A 12 23.24 -76.26 -2.43
CA GLU A 12 23.26 -75.80 -3.81
C GLU A 12 22.02 -75.03 -4.30
N LYS A 13 22.26 -74.29 -5.39
CA LYS A 13 21.38 -74.05 -6.56
C LYS A 13 20.26 -73.01 -6.45
N LYS A 14 20.56 -71.86 -7.09
CA LYS A 14 19.81 -71.25 -8.20
C LYS A 14 18.28 -71.38 -8.15
N THR A 15 17.62 -70.26 -7.88
CA THR A 15 16.32 -69.95 -8.49
C THR A 15 16.28 -68.49 -8.95
N LYS A 16 16.02 -68.37 -10.26
CA LYS A 16 15.59 -67.16 -10.98
C LYS A 16 14.58 -66.36 -10.15
N LEU A 17 14.96 -65.22 -9.58
CA LEU A 17 14.01 -64.25 -9.01
C LEU A 17 14.67 -62.89 -8.70
N SER A 18 15.40 -62.30 -9.67
CA SER A 18 15.97 -60.94 -9.45
C SER A 18 15.70 -59.92 -10.55
N THR A 19 15.10 -60.28 -11.68
CA THR A 19 14.86 -59.31 -12.78
C THR A 19 13.41 -58.83 -12.92
N PHE A 20 12.44 -59.43 -12.21
CA PHE A 20 11.03 -59.03 -12.33
C PHE A 20 10.53 -58.07 -11.22
N ARG A 21 11.18 -58.05 -10.04
CA ARG A 21 10.79 -57.17 -8.92
C ARG A 21 11.41 -55.78 -8.98
N ILE A 22 12.61 -55.63 -9.55
CA ILE A 22 13.28 -54.33 -9.68
C ILE A 22 12.62 -53.46 -10.77
N LYS A 23 12.09 -54.07 -11.85
CA LYS A 23 11.32 -53.33 -12.85
C LYS A 23 9.97 -52.83 -12.31
N ARG A 24 9.26 -53.60 -11.47
CA ARG A 24 7.97 -53.14 -10.92
C ARG A 24 8.12 -52.02 -9.88
N VAL A 25 9.15 -52.03 -9.03
CA VAL A 25 9.37 -50.95 -8.07
C VAL A 25 9.88 -49.67 -8.75
N ALA A 26 10.75 -49.79 -9.76
CA ALA A 26 11.19 -48.64 -10.55
C ALA A 26 10.05 -48.06 -11.42
N ILE A 27 9.17 -48.90 -11.98
CA ILE A 27 7.98 -48.45 -12.71
C ILE A 27 6.95 -47.84 -11.75
N SER A 28 6.76 -48.36 -10.54
CA SER A 28 5.85 -47.76 -9.55
C SER A 28 6.37 -46.43 -9.01
N PHE A 29 7.68 -46.27 -8.76
CA PHE A 29 8.26 -44.96 -8.40
C PHE A 29 8.25 -43.99 -9.57
N ALA A 30 8.55 -44.44 -10.79
CA ALA A 30 8.45 -43.60 -11.98
C ALA A 30 7.00 -43.19 -12.24
N VAL A 31 6.01 -44.08 -12.09
CA VAL A 31 4.58 -43.76 -12.28
C VAL A 31 4.04 -42.88 -11.15
N ILE A 32 4.49 -43.03 -9.90
CA ILE A 32 4.12 -42.13 -8.80
C ILE A 32 4.81 -40.77 -8.96
N LEU A 33 6.06 -40.71 -9.40
CA LEU A 33 6.75 -39.46 -9.71
C LEU A 33 6.15 -38.79 -10.96
N PHE A 34 5.73 -39.57 -11.97
CA PHE A 34 5.03 -39.08 -13.16
C PHE A 34 3.60 -38.67 -12.85
N LEU A 35 2.91 -39.29 -11.89
CA LEU A 35 1.59 -38.87 -11.41
C LEU A 35 1.68 -37.65 -10.49
N LEU A 36 2.75 -37.50 -9.69
CA LEU A 36 3.04 -36.30 -8.90
C LEU A 36 3.51 -35.12 -9.78
N LEU A 37 4.28 -35.39 -10.83
CA LEU A 37 4.65 -34.40 -11.87
C LEU A 37 3.48 -34.10 -12.82
N ALA A 38 2.62 -35.07 -13.12
CA ALA A 38 1.41 -34.86 -13.92
C ALA A 38 0.30 -34.16 -13.14
N SER A 39 0.21 -34.34 -11.82
CA SER A 39 -0.74 -33.58 -10.99
C SER A 39 -0.40 -32.09 -10.93
N SER A 40 0.87 -31.70 -11.16
CA SER A 40 1.29 -30.31 -11.36
C SER A 40 1.15 -29.81 -12.81
N LEU A 41 0.64 -30.65 -13.72
CA LEU A 41 0.50 -30.38 -15.15
C LEU A 41 -0.95 -30.48 -15.62
N PHE A 42 -1.93 -30.45 -14.71
CA PHE A 42 -3.26 -30.00 -15.09
C PHE A 42 -3.13 -28.54 -15.49
N ALA A 43 -3.12 -28.30 -16.81
CA ALA A 43 -3.25 -26.96 -17.35
C ALA A 43 -4.41 -26.28 -16.61
N GLN A 44 -4.19 -25.07 -16.09
CA GLN A 44 -5.26 -24.16 -15.72
C GLN A 44 -6.12 -23.97 -16.97
N SER A 45 -7.18 -24.77 -17.08
CA SER A 45 -7.89 -24.98 -18.34
C SER A 45 -9.32 -24.51 -18.27
N GLY A 46 -9.85 -24.25 -17.07
CA GLY A 46 -11.17 -23.65 -16.89
C GLY A 46 -11.13 -22.28 -16.21
N PHE A 47 -12.30 -21.65 -16.17
CA PHE A 47 -12.48 -20.31 -15.62
C PHE A 47 -12.50 -20.32 -14.09
N ILE A 48 -11.98 -19.24 -13.49
CA ILE A 48 -12.18 -18.99 -12.06
C ILE A 48 -13.49 -18.22 -11.88
N GLN A 49 -14.28 -18.61 -10.88
CA GLN A 49 -15.55 -17.96 -10.55
C GLN A 49 -15.59 -17.52 -9.10
N THR A 50 -16.37 -16.48 -8.81
CA THR A 50 -16.60 -15.99 -7.46
C THR A 50 -17.69 -16.80 -6.77
N GLU A 51 -17.51 -17.12 -5.49
CA GLU A 51 -18.55 -17.71 -4.65
C GLU A 51 -18.50 -17.11 -3.23
N GLY A 52 -19.47 -16.25 -2.92
CA GLY A 52 -19.46 -15.45 -1.70
C GLY A 52 -18.17 -14.64 -1.60
N THR A 53 -17.42 -14.81 -0.51
CA THR A 53 -16.13 -14.12 -0.30
C THR A 53 -14.93 -14.82 -0.93
N LEU A 54 -15.12 -15.92 -1.67
CA LEU A 54 -14.05 -16.78 -2.18
C LEU A 54 -14.02 -16.80 -3.71
N LEU A 55 -12.91 -17.32 -4.25
CA LEU A 55 -12.81 -17.73 -5.65
C LEU A 55 -12.73 -19.25 -5.71
N LYS A 56 -13.23 -19.83 -6.80
CA LYS A 56 -13.14 -21.27 -7.09
C LYS A 56 -12.67 -21.50 -8.51
N ASP A 57 -11.88 -22.54 -8.70
CA ASP A 57 -11.54 -23.04 -10.03
C ASP A 57 -12.68 -23.88 -10.64
N GLU A 58 -12.45 -24.37 -11.86
CA GLU A 58 -13.42 -25.17 -12.61
C GLU A 58 -13.83 -26.49 -11.94
N THR A 59 -13.07 -26.94 -10.95
CA THR A 59 -13.36 -28.15 -10.15
C THR A 59 -14.15 -27.83 -8.88
N GLY A 60 -14.38 -26.55 -8.59
CA GLY A 60 -14.96 -26.07 -7.35
C GLY A 60 -13.94 -25.94 -6.21
N THR A 61 -12.64 -26.12 -6.49
CA THR A 61 -11.58 -26.01 -5.48
C THR A 61 -11.30 -24.53 -5.19
N PRO A 62 -11.15 -24.13 -3.92
CA PRO A 62 -10.82 -22.74 -3.58
C PRO A 62 -9.55 -22.26 -4.28
N TYR A 63 -9.67 -21.11 -4.95
CA TYR A 63 -8.58 -20.45 -5.66
C TYR A 63 -8.17 -19.16 -4.94
N ARG A 64 -6.88 -18.82 -4.98
CA ARG A 64 -6.32 -17.61 -4.38
C ARG A 64 -5.38 -16.96 -5.36
N ILE A 65 -5.64 -15.71 -5.72
CA ILE A 65 -4.72 -14.94 -6.56
C ILE A 65 -3.57 -14.46 -5.68
N GLN A 66 -2.37 -14.88 -6.03
CA GLN A 66 -1.10 -14.45 -5.44
C GLN A 66 -0.24 -13.94 -6.59
N GLY A 67 -0.47 -12.68 -6.94
CA GLY A 67 0.03 -12.07 -8.16
C GLY A 67 1.14 -11.05 -7.95
N ILE A 68 1.65 -10.57 -9.08
CA ILE A 68 2.58 -9.44 -9.19
C ILE A 68 2.23 -8.62 -10.43
N ALA A 69 2.39 -7.31 -10.36
CA ALA A 69 2.09 -6.42 -11.47
C ALA A 69 3.20 -6.47 -12.54
N PHE A 70 2.79 -6.50 -13.81
CA PHE A 70 3.65 -6.09 -14.93
C PHE A 70 3.27 -4.66 -15.31
N GLY A 71 4.09 -3.69 -14.89
CA GLY A 71 3.84 -2.26 -15.09
C GLY A 71 3.87 -1.83 -16.55
N ASN A 72 4.56 -2.58 -17.42
CA ASN A 72 4.57 -2.42 -18.88
C ASN A 72 4.89 -0.99 -19.39
N ASN A 73 5.48 -0.14 -18.54
CA ASN A 73 5.72 1.28 -18.82
C ASN A 73 4.47 2.00 -19.38
N VAL A 74 3.29 1.75 -18.80
CA VAL A 74 2.00 2.29 -19.25
C VAL A 74 1.83 3.80 -19.10
N TRP A 75 2.83 4.49 -18.56
CA TRP A 75 2.78 5.89 -18.13
C TRP A 75 2.65 6.93 -19.26
N GLN A 76 2.77 6.50 -20.51
CA GLN A 76 2.60 7.32 -21.71
C GLN A 76 1.89 6.50 -22.79
N ASN A 77 1.09 7.14 -23.64
CA ASN A 77 0.37 6.49 -24.75
C ASN A 77 1.35 5.90 -25.79
N PRO A 78 1.62 4.59 -25.77
CA PRO A 78 2.60 4.00 -26.66
C PRO A 78 1.93 3.66 -28.00
N SER A 79 2.65 3.79 -29.11
CA SER A 79 2.17 3.30 -30.41
C SER A 79 2.39 1.79 -30.59
N LEU A 80 3.33 1.21 -29.85
CA LEU A 80 3.72 -0.20 -29.91
C LEU A 80 3.98 -0.79 -28.51
N PRO A 81 3.79 -2.11 -28.35
CA PRO A 81 4.11 -2.80 -27.10
C PRO A 81 5.57 -2.66 -26.66
N VAL A 82 5.78 -2.58 -25.35
CA VAL A 82 7.11 -2.51 -24.74
C VAL A 82 7.70 -3.92 -24.62
N THR A 83 8.66 -4.25 -25.48
CA THR A 83 9.29 -5.58 -25.53
C THR A 83 10.49 -5.74 -24.58
N THR A 84 10.90 -4.65 -23.94
CA THR A 84 12.02 -4.60 -22.99
C THR A 84 11.59 -4.75 -21.54
N HIS A 85 10.31 -4.62 -21.20
CA HIS A 85 9.87 -4.75 -19.81
C HIS A 85 10.01 -6.18 -19.29
N HIS A 86 9.64 -7.18 -20.09
CA HIS A 86 9.63 -8.59 -19.72
C HIS A 86 9.73 -9.50 -20.96
N ASN A 87 10.07 -10.77 -20.75
CA ASN A 87 10.01 -11.84 -21.75
C ASN A 87 9.54 -13.17 -21.14
N GLU A 88 9.58 -14.25 -21.91
CA GLU A 88 9.16 -15.59 -21.46
C GLU A 88 9.84 -16.05 -20.15
N ARG A 89 11.14 -15.79 -20.01
CA ARG A 89 11.92 -16.20 -18.83
C ARG A 89 11.39 -15.54 -17.55
N ASP A 90 10.76 -14.38 -17.67
CA ASP A 90 10.20 -13.68 -16.53
C ASP A 90 8.96 -14.39 -15.99
N TYR A 91 8.12 -14.99 -16.85
CA TYR A 91 7.02 -15.86 -16.40
C TYR A 91 7.53 -17.12 -15.69
N GLN A 92 8.62 -17.71 -16.18
CA GLN A 92 9.30 -18.82 -15.49
C GLN A 92 9.76 -18.39 -14.10
N ARG A 93 10.43 -17.24 -13.98
CA ARG A 93 10.92 -16.68 -12.71
C ARG A 93 9.78 -16.45 -11.72
N LEU A 94 8.62 -15.96 -12.18
CA LEU A 94 7.44 -15.76 -11.35
C LEU A 94 6.91 -17.07 -10.77
N ASN A 95 6.78 -18.11 -11.60
CA ASN A 95 6.41 -19.46 -11.13
C ASN A 95 7.44 -20.02 -10.13
N GLU A 96 8.74 -19.84 -10.41
CA GLU A 96 9.82 -20.24 -9.49
C GLU A 96 9.74 -19.52 -8.14
N MET A 97 9.20 -18.29 -8.10
CA MET A 97 8.93 -17.52 -6.88
C MET A 97 7.61 -17.88 -6.18
N GLY A 98 6.73 -18.64 -6.84
CA GLY A 98 5.43 -19.07 -6.30
C GLY A 98 4.27 -18.15 -6.63
N PHE A 99 4.45 -17.14 -7.49
CA PHE A 99 3.33 -16.39 -8.03
C PHE A 99 2.50 -17.26 -8.98
N ASN A 100 1.19 -17.04 -9.01
CA ASN A 100 0.27 -17.74 -9.90
C ASN A 100 -0.50 -16.79 -10.84
N SER A 101 -0.21 -15.48 -10.77
CA SER A 101 -0.90 -14.47 -11.54
C SER A 101 -0.01 -13.26 -11.86
N VAL A 102 -0.30 -12.61 -12.98
CA VAL A 102 0.20 -11.29 -13.34
C VAL A 102 -0.99 -10.33 -13.51
N ARG A 103 -1.01 -9.21 -12.76
CA ARG A 103 -1.85 -8.06 -13.09
C ARG A 103 -1.14 -7.29 -14.20
N PHE A 104 -1.65 -7.44 -15.41
CA PHE A 104 -1.03 -6.98 -16.64
C PHE A 104 -1.57 -5.61 -17.01
N TYR A 105 -0.75 -4.58 -16.83
CA TYR A 105 -1.20 -3.20 -17.02
C TYR A 105 -1.28 -2.92 -18.51
N ILE A 106 -2.41 -2.38 -18.95
CA ILE A 106 -2.62 -1.96 -20.34
C ILE A 106 -2.91 -0.46 -20.43
N ASN A 107 -2.42 0.13 -21.52
CA ASN A 107 -2.72 1.49 -21.93
C ASN A 107 -3.54 1.42 -23.23
N TYR A 108 -4.65 2.16 -23.32
CA TYR A 108 -5.54 2.16 -24.49
C TYR A 108 -4.82 2.48 -25.81
N GLY A 109 -3.73 3.27 -25.76
CA GLY A 109 -2.91 3.65 -26.91
C GLY A 109 -2.27 2.45 -27.65
N LEU A 110 -2.12 1.30 -26.97
CA LEU A 110 -1.68 0.05 -27.59
C LEU A 110 -2.73 -0.53 -28.55
N PHE A 111 -4.00 -0.21 -28.34
CA PHE A 111 -5.12 -0.76 -29.09
C PHE A 111 -5.75 0.25 -30.04
N GLU A 112 -5.71 1.55 -29.76
CA GLU A 112 -6.23 2.57 -30.67
C GLU A 112 -5.45 3.89 -30.56
N SER A 113 -5.92 4.95 -31.21
CA SER A 113 -5.38 6.32 -31.06
C SER A 113 -6.50 7.35 -31.11
N ASP A 114 -6.28 8.52 -30.52
CA ASP A 114 -7.28 9.60 -30.56
C ASP A 114 -7.56 10.12 -31.97
N SER A 115 -6.60 9.97 -32.88
CA SER A 115 -6.77 10.28 -34.31
C SER A 115 -7.61 9.25 -35.09
N ASN A 116 -7.74 8.02 -34.58
CA ASN A 116 -8.48 6.92 -35.23
C ASN A 116 -9.27 6.14 -34.17
N PRO A 117 -10.25 6.76 -33.51
CA PRO A 117 -11.04 6.08 -32.48
C PRO A 117 -11.78 4.88 -33.07
N TYR A 118 -11.95 3.81 -32.27
CA TYR A 118 -12.63 2.57 -32.67
C TYR A 118 -11.93 1.75 -33.76
N GLN A 119 -10.77 2.19 -34.26
CA GLN A 119 -9.93 1.43 -35.17
C GLN A 119 -8.84 0.70 -34.41
N TYR A 120 -9.06 -0.58 -34.14
CA TYR A 120 -8.18 -1.33 -33.26
C TYR A 120 -6.90 -1.84 -33.95
N LYS A 121 -5.77 -1.68 -33.28
CA LYS A 121 -4.44 -2.10 -33.70
C LYS A 121 -4.22 -3.56 -33.30
N GLU A 122 -3.96 -4.40 -34.29
CA GLU A 122 -3.68 -5.83 -34.06
C GLU A 122 -2.41 -6.06 -33.23
N SER A 123 -1.45 -5.13 -33.25
CA SER A 123 -0.21 -5.22 -32.47
C SER A 123 -0.43 -5.31 -30.95
N GLY A 124 -1.44 -4.61 -30.42
CA GLY A 124 -1.81 -4.70 -29.01
C GLY A 124 -2.34 -6.09 -28.63
N PHE A 125 -3.21 -6.66 -29.47
CA PHE A 125 -3.77 -7.99 -29.26
C PHE A 125 -2.71 -9.10 -29.41
N LEU A 126 -1.88 -9.06 -30.45
CA LEU A 126 -0.79 -10.03 -30.63
C LEU A 126 0.20 -10.03 -29.45
N TRP A 127 0.37 -8.89 -28.78
CA TRP A 127 1.19 -8.82 -27.58
C TRP A 127 0.53 -9.47 -26.36
N ILE A 128 -0.78 -9.31 -26.19
CA ILE A 128 -1.54 -10.09 -25.19
C ILE A 128 -1.46 -11.59 -25.53
N ASP A 129 -1.67 -11.98 -26.78
CA ASP A 129 -1.61 -13.39 -27.25
C ASP A 129 -0.25 -14.03 -26.92
N LYS A 130 0.84 -13.29 -27.13
CA LYS A 130 2.20 -13.70 -26.78
C LYS A 130 2.36 -13.91 -25.27
N ASN A 131 1.81 -13.01 -24.46
CA ASN A 131 1.84 -13.11 -23.00
C ASN A 131 0.98 -14.26 -22.47
N ILE A 132 -0.19 -14.50 -23.07
CA ILE A 132 -1.03 -15.67 -22.76
C ILE A 132 -0.24 -16.95 -23.00
N ALA A 133 0.46 -17.07 -24.14
CA ALA A 133 1.25 -18.26 -24.45
C ALA A 133 2.35 -18.52 -23.41
N TRP A 134 3.04 -17.48 -22.96
CA TRP A 134 4.04 -17.58 -21.90
C TRP A 134 3.41 -17.91 -20.54
N ALA A 135 2.33 -17.23 -20.18
CA ALA A 135 1.63 -17.43 -18.92
C ALA A 135 1.11 -18.88 -18.78
N LYS A 136 0.47 -19.41 -19.85
CA LYS A 136 0.04 -20.82 -19.95
C LYS A 136 1.18 -21.80 -19.67
N LYS A 137 2.35 -21.58 -20.29
CA LYS A 137 3.50 -22.48 -20.19
C LYS A 137 4.01 -22.62 -18.75
N TYR A 138 3.85 -21.61 -17.91
CA TYR A 138 4.34 -21.59 -16.54
C TYR A 138 3.23 -21.54 -15.48
N GLY A 139 1.98 -21.87 -15.83
CA GLY A 139 0.85 -21.90 -14.88
C GLY A 139 0.58 -20.55 -14.21
N ILE A 140 0.77 -19.47 -14.96
CA ILE A 140 0.46 -18.10 -14.54
C ILE A 140 -0.83 -17.69 -15.25
N ARG A 141 -1.76 -17.06 -14.54
CA ARG A 141 -2.93 -16.40 -15.15
C ARG A 141 -2.76 -14.89 -15.25
N LEU A 142 -3.47 -14.26 -16.18
CA LEU A 142 -3.41 -12.82 -16.41
C LEU A 142 -4.67 -12.12 -15.90
N ILE A 143 -4.51 -10.97 -15.25
CA ILE A 143 -5.59 -10.01 -15.03
C ILE A 143 -5.30 -8.82 -15.92
N LEU A 144 -6.16 -8.57 -16.91
CA LEU A 144 -6.00 -7.39 -17.77
C LEU A 144 -6.53 -6.18 -17.01
N ASN A 145 -5.67 -5.19 -16.76
CA ASN A 145 -6.03 -3.99 -16.02
C ASN A 145 -5.91 -2.76 -16.91
N MET A 146 -7.03 -2.08 -17.18
CA MET A 146 -7.00 -0.79 -17.88
C MET A 146 -6.40 0.27 -16.95
N HIS A 147 -5.09 0.39 -17.05
CA HIS A 147 -4.30 1.26 -16.19
C HIS A 147 -4.31 2.70 -16.71
N TYR A 148 -4.33 2.85 -18.03
CA TYR A 148 -4.37 4.14 -18.71
C TYR A 148 -5.49 4.12 -19.75
N PRO A 149 -6.69 4.62 -19.42
CA PRO A 149 -7.84 4.65 -20.33
C PRO A 149 -7.76 5.86 -21.29
N GLN A 150 -8.71 5.91 -22.22
CA GLN A 150 -9.06 7.15 -22.91
C GLN A 150 -9.33 8.26 -21.90
N GLY A 151 -8.94 9.49 -22.24
CA GLY A 151 -9.10 10.64 -21.34
C GLY A 151 -8.04 10.75 -20.24
N GLY A 152 -7.09 9.82 -20.13
CA GLY A 152 -5.85 9.98 -19.37
C GLY A 152 -5.72 9.17 -18.08
N TYR A 153 -4.51 9.19 -17.50
CA TYR A 153 -4.23 8.52 -16.22
C TYR A 153 -4.88 9.25 -15.05
N GLN A 154 -5.60 8.50 -14.21
CA GLN A 154 -6.46 9.05 -13.19
C GLN A 154 -5.67 9.72 -12.05
N SER A 155 -4.61 9.07 -11.56
CA SER A 155 -3.92 9.49 -10.33
C SER A 155 -2.85 10.57 -10.49
N ASN A 156 -2.53 11.01 -11.71
CA ASN A 156 -1.59 12.12 -11.95
C ASN A 156 -2.27 13.44 -12.37
N GLY A 157 -3.60 13.46 -12.41
CA GLY A 157 -4.38 14.64 -12.76
C GLY A 157 -4.57 14.92 -14.23
N ASN A 158 -4.13 14.01 -15.08
CA ASN A 158 -4.37 14.11 -16.52
C ASN A 158 -5.60 13.28 -16.96
N GLY A 159 -6.34 12.68 -16.02
CA GLY A 159 -7.45 11.75 -16.28
C GLY A 159 -8.85 12.38 -16.36
N SER A 160 -8.97 13.70 -16.16
CA SER A 160 -10.27 14.39 -16.04
C SER A 160 -11.10 14.34 -17.34
N ALA A 161 -10.46 14.14 -18.49
CA ALA A 161 -11.17 14.05 -19.77
C ALA A 161 -11.98 12.75 -19.91
N LEU A 162 -11.71 11.70 -19.11
CA LEU A 162 -12.57 10.52 -19.04
C LEU A 162 -13.96 10.90 -18.47
N TRP A 163 -14.01 11.83 -17.52
CA TRP A 163 -15.24 12.22 -16.83
C TRP A 163 -15.98 13.35 -17.54
N ASN A 164 -15.25 14.31 -18.11
CA ASN A 164 -15.80 15.50 -18.75
C ASN A 164 -16.28 15.29 -20.21
N ASP A 165 -15.85 14.21 -20.87
CA ASP A 165 -16.22 13.91 -22.27
C ASP A 165 -16.73 12.47 -22.40
N SER A 166 -18.03 12.32 -22.65
CA SER A 166 -18.68 11.01 -22.79
C SER A 166 -18.10 10.19 -23.95
N THR A 167 -17.51 10.82 -24.96
CA THR A 167 -16.86 10.13 -26.07
C THR A 167 -15.71 9.23 -25.57
N ASN A 168 -14.97 9.65 -24.54
CA ASN A 168 -13.92 8.82 -23.96
C ASN A 168 -14.48 7.60 -23.22
N GLN A 169 -15.63 7.74 -22.57
CA GLN A 169 -16.34 6.65 -21.90
C GLN A 169 -16.88 5.64 -22.91
N GLU A 170 -17.51 6.11 -23.99
CA GLU A 170 -18.01 5.29 -25.09
C GLU A 170 -16.87 4.49 -25.75
N ARG A 171 -15.72 5.12 -25.99
CA ARG A 171 -14.51 4.47 -26.51
C ARG A 171 -13.96 3.42 -25.56
N LEU A 172 -13.88 3.73 -24.27
CA LEU A 172 -13.43 2.77 -23.26
C LEU A 172 -14.35 1.54 -23.20
N ILE A 173 -15.67 1.75 -23.24
CA ILE A 173 -16.67 0.67 -23.28
C ILE A 173 -16.51 -0.18 -24.54
N ALA A 174 -16.39 0.45 -25.71
CA ALA A 174 -16.20 -0.25 -26.98
C ALA A 174 -14.90 -1.05 -27.01
N LEU A 175 -13.81 -0.51 -26.48
CA LEU A 175 -12.52 -1.20 -26.41
C LEU A 175 -12.60 -2.41 -25.47
N TRP A 176 -13.23 -2.27 -24.30
CA TRP A 176 -13.44 -3.39 -23.39
C TRP A 176 -14.29 -4.50 -24.03
N LYS A 177 -15.35 -4.16 -24.77
CA LYS A 177 -16.12 -5.14 -25.54
C LYS A 177 -15.26 -5.86 -26.58
N ALA A 178 -14.37 -5.15 -27.28
CA ALA A 178 -13.48 -5.76 -28.26
C ALA A 178 -12.48 -6.73 -27.61
N ILE A 179 -11.88 -6.33 -26.47
CA ILE A 179 -10.99 -7.19 -25.68
C ILE A 179 -11.75 -8.43 -25.18
N ALA A 180 -12.91 -8.24 -24.54
CA ALA A 180 -13.71 -9.33 -24.01
C ALA A 180 -14.17 -10.31 -25.11
N SER A 181 -14.66 -9.79 -26.25
CA SER A 181 -15.06 -10.62 -27.39
C SER A 181 -13.92 -11.49 -27.92
N ARG A 182 -12.71 -10.93 -28.03
CA ARG A 182 -11.54 -11.69 -28.51
C ARG A 182 -11.12 -12.78 -27.52
N TYR A 183 -11.22 -12.52 -26.23
CA TYR A 183 -10.70 -13.39 -25.18
C TYR A 183 -11.77 -14.18 -24.42
N ALA A 184 -13.04 -14.14 -24.82
CA ALA A 184 -14.15 -14.76 -24.08
C ALA A 184 -13.94 -16.24 -23.74
N ASN A 185 -13.20 -16.98 -24.58
CA ASN A 185 -12.90 -18.40 -24.41
C ASN A 185 -11.47 -18.68 -23.90
N GLU A 186 -10.77 -17.69 -23.35
CA GLU A 186 -9.36 -17.80 -22.93
C GLU A 186 -9.21 -17.84 -21.39
N PRO A 187 -9.26 -19.03 -20.76
CA PRO A 187 -9.24 -19.18 -19.30
C PRO A 187 -7.91 -18.79 -18.63
N THR A 188 -6.84 -18.56 -19.40
CA THR A 188 -5.60 -18.00 -18.86
C THR A 188 -5.82 -16.58 -18.36
N ILE A 189 -6.80 -15.87 -18.91
CA ILE A 189 -7.24 -14.60 -18.34
C ILE A 189 -8.16 -14.93 -17.16
N LEU A 190 -7.83 -14.40 -15.99
CA LEU A 190 -8.64 -14.49 -14.77
C LEU A 190 -9.85 -13.56 -14.83
N GLY A 191 -9.63 -12.36 -15.36
CA GLY A 191 -10.63 -11.31 -15.33
C GLY A 191 -10.13 -9.97 -15.86
N TYR A 192 -11.06 -9.02 -15.85
CA TYR A 192 -10.93 -7.69 -16.38
C TYR A 192 -11.03 -6.66 -15.23
N SER A 193 -9.92 -6.01 -14.89
CA SER A 193 -9.90 -4.87 -13.96
C SER A 193 -10.14 -3.59 -14.76
N LEU A 194 -11.37 -3.08 -14.63
CA LEU A 194 -12.00 -2.22 -15.63
C LEU A 194 -11.36 -0.83 -15.76
N LEU A 195 -10.90 -0.27 -14.65
CA LEU A 195 -10.32 1.07 -14.56
C LEU A 195 -9.47 1.16 -13.30
N ASN A 196 -8.19 1.50 -13.46
CA ASN A 196 -7.27 1.72 -12.35
C ASN A 196 -7.49 3.10 -11.69
N GLU A 197 -7.50 3.10 -10.36
CA GLU A 197 -7.53 4.27 -9.48
C GLU A 197 -8.51 5.38 -9.89
N PRO A 198 -9.83 5.11 -10.00
CA PRO A 198 -10.80 6.10 -10.44
C PRO A 198 -10.76 7.37 -9.58
N PHE A 199 -10.63 8.51 -10.25
CA PHE A 199 -10.54 9.83 -9.63
C PHE A 199 -11.67 10.73 -10.14
N LEU A 200 -12.79 10.74 -9.44
CA LEU A 200 -14.06 11.24 -9.96
C LEU A 200 -14.11 12.77 -9.96
N GLU A 201 -14.66 13.37 -11.01
CA GLU A 201 -14.78 14.84 -11.14
C GLU A 201 -16.12 15.37 -10.64
N HIS A 202 -17.21 14.60 -10.78
CA HIS A 202 -18.56 15.10 -10.57
C HIS A 202 -19.26 14.43 -9.40
N SER A 203 -19.37 13.09 -9.42
CA SER A 203 -20.09 12.30 -8.40
C SER A 203 -19.90 10.79 -8.58
N PHE A 204 -20.16 9.99 -7.54
CA PHE A 204 -20.23 8.53 -7.67
C PHE A 204 -21.25 8.02 -8.70
N LYS A 205 -22.24 8.83 -9.07
CA LYS A 205 -23.24 8.44 -10.07
C LYS A 205 -22.63 8.27 -11.46
N GLU A 206 -21.65 9.08 -11.82
CA GLU A 206 -20.97 8.97 -13.11
C GLU A 206 -20.20 7.65 -13.22
N TYR A 207 -19.55 7.24 -12.13
CA TYR A 207 -18.81 6.00 -12.08
C TYR A 207 -19.76 4.79 -12.15
N GLU A 208 -20.89 4.84 -11.44
CA GLU A 208 -21.93 3.82 -11.54
C GLU A 208 -22.45 3.65 -12.97
N LEU A 209 -22.67 4.75 -13.71
CA LEU A 209 -23.14 4.70 -15.10
C LEU A 209 -22.08 4.11 -16.04
N LEU A 210 -20.82 4.53 -15.92
CA LEU A 210 -19.70 3.97 -16.67
C LEU A 210 -19.55 2.46 -16.42
N LEU A 211 -19.55 2.05 -15.14
CA LEU A 211 -19.45 0.64 -14.75
C LEU A 211 -20.62 -0.19 -15.31
N LYS A 212 -21.86 0.31 -15.28
CA LYS A 212 -23.00 -0.40 -15.87
C LYS A 212 -22.83 -0.60 -17.37
N GLY A 213 -22.37 0.41 -18.10
CA GLY A 213 -22.09 0.31 -19.54
C GLY A 213 -20.99 -0.72 -19.83
N LEU A 214 -19.89 -0.66 -19.09
CA LEU A 214 -18.77 -1.61 -19.21
C LEU A 214 -19.22 -3.05 -18.95
N VAL A 215 -19.88 -3.30 -17.81
CA VAL A 215 -20.35 -4.63 -17.42
C VAL A 215 -21.36 -5.16 -18.43
N HIS A 216 -22.31 -4.35 -18.86
CA HIS A 216 -23.31 -4.75 -19.85
C HIS A 216 -22.67 -5.20 -21.17
N GLU A 217 -21.78 -4.37 -21.72
CA GLU A 217 -21.17 -4.66 -23.03
C GLU A 217 -20.18 -5.82 -22.97
N ILE A 218 -19.40 -5.96 -21.88
CA ILE A 218 -18.55 -7.15 -21.66
C ILE A 218 -19.42 -8.40 -21.58
N ARG A 219 -20.48 -8.40 -20.75
CA ARG A 219 -21.36 -9.58 -20.58
C ARG A 219 -22.14 -9.94 -21.83
N SER A 220 -22.35 -9.00 -22.76
CA SER A 220 -22.96 -9.29 -24.07
C SER A 220 -22.13 -10.24 -24.94
N VAL A 221 -20.81 -10.32 -24.70
CA VAL A 221 -19.87 -11.14 -25.48
C VAL A 221 -19.09 -12.16 -24.63
N ASP A 222 -19.05 -11.98 -23.31
CA ASP A 222 -18.29 -12.80 -22.38
C ASP A 222 -19.00 -12.96 -21.02
N PRO A 223 -19.67 -14.10 -20.79
CA PRO A 223 -20.36 -14.37 -19.54
C PRO A 223 -19.48 -14.98 -18.45
N LEU A 224 -18.20 -15.31 -18.73
CA LEU A 224 -17.41 -16.22 -17.88
C LEU A 224 -16.33 -15.52 -17.06
N HIS A 225 -15.62 -14.53 -17.60
CA HIS A 225 -14.51 -13.90 -16.88
C HIS A 225 -14.97 -13.09 -15.65
N ILE A 226 -14.12 -13.04 -14.62
CA ILE A 226 -14.36 -12.18 -13.45
C ILE A 226 -14.27 -10.73 -13.90
N ILE A 227 -15.25 -9.91 -13.51
CA ILE A 227 -15.14 -8.46 -13.61
C ILE A 227 -14.60 -7.92 -12.28
N ILE A 228 -13.54 -7.12 -12.34
CA ILE A 228 -12.88 -6.56 -11.17
C ILE A 228 -13.12 -5.05 -11.14
N ILE A 229 -13.72 -4.56 -10.05
CA ILE A 229 -14.12 -3.15 -9.89
C ILE A 229 -13.35 -2.54 -8.73
N GLU A 230 -12.53 -1.54 -9.01
CA GLU A 230 -11.82 -0.78 -7.99
C GLU A 230 -12.75 0.23 -7.30
N LYS A 231 -12.55 0.48 -6.00
CA LYS A 231 -13.16 1.65 -5.35
C LYS A 231 -12.66 2.96 -5.99
N ALA A 232 -13.43 4.04 -5.88
CA ALA A 232 -12.89 5.35 -6.21
C ALA A 232 -11.84 5.79 -5.17
N ASN A 233 -10.74 6.40 -5.63
CA ASN A 233 -9.69 6.90 -4.76
C ASN A 233 -9.95 8.33 -4.29
N ALA A 234 -10.66 9.13 -5.08
CA ALA A 234 -11.11 10.45 -4.66
C ALA A 234 -12.34 10.93 -5.43
N LEU A 235 -12.95 11.99 -4.89
CA LEU A 235 -13.93 12.82 -5.55
C LEU A 235 -13.44 14.27 -5.51
N ARG A 236 -13.32 14.94 -6.67
CA ARG A 236 -12.89 16.35 -6.78
C ARG A 236 -11.60 16.65 -6.01
N TRP A 237 -10.60 15.79 -6.18
CA TRP A 237 -9.32 15.92 -5.50
C TRP A 237 -9.34 15.73 -3.97
N ALA A 238 -10.49 15.39 -3.39
CA ALA A 238 -10.61 15.04 -1.98
C ALA A 238 -10.30 13.54 -1.77
N TRP A 239 -9.11 13.27 -1.24
CA TRP A 239 -8.64 11.94 -0.84
C TRP A 239 -9.30 11.51 0.47
N ASN A 240 -10.58 11.16 0.41
CA ASN A 240 -11.35 10.61 1.51
C ASN A 240 -11.86 9.22 1.13
N ASP A 241 -11.60 8.23 1.98
CA ASP A 241 -11.90 6.83 1.72
C ASP A 241 -13.39 6.47 1.85
N ASN A 242 -14.27 7.38 2.27
CA ASN A 242 -15.68 7.05 2.54
C ASN A 242 -16.69 8.15 2.15
N GLU A 243 -16.44 8.87 1.06
CA GLU A 243 -17.32 9.93 0.55
C GLU A 243 -18.74 9.42 0.23
N ASN A 244 -18.87 8.19 -0.27
CA ASN A 244 -20.17 7.58 -0.58
C ASN A 244 -20.79 6.77 0.59
N LYS A 245 -20.19 6.82 1.79
CA LYS A 245 -20.58 6.01 2.96
C LYS A 245 -20.51 4.48 2.75
N ASN A 246 -19.80 4.05 1.70
CA ASN A 246 -19.61 2.65 1.32
C ASN A 246 -18.13 2.37 0.95
N LEU A 247 -17.21 3.00 1.68
CA LEU A 247 -15.76 2.97 1.45
C LEU A 247 -15.36 3.27 0.00
N ASN A 248 -16.11 4.15 -0.67
CA ASN A 248 -15.98 4.51 -2.08
C ASN A 248 -16.18 3.35 -3.08
N PHE A 249 -16.66 2.18 -2.65
CA PHE A 249 -17.07 1.11 -3.56
C PHE A 249 -18.40 1.45 -4.23
N VAL A 250 -18.48 1.21 -5.54
CA VAL A 250 -19.71 1.27 -6.32
C VAL A 250 -20.10 -0.14 -6.73
N MET A 251 -21.20 -0.65 -6.17
CA MET A 251 -21.59 -2.04 -6.39
C MET A 251 -22.39 -2.21 -7.69
N ILE A 252 -22.04 -3.24 -8.47
CA ILE A 252 -22.75 -3.65 -9.68
C ILE A 252 -23.30 -5.07 -9.50
N LYS A 253 -24.52 -5.28 -9.98
CA LYS A 253 -25.16 -6.60 -9.97
C LYS A 253 -24.59 -7.45 -11.11
N ASP A 254 -23.86 -8.49 -10.75
CA ASP A 254 -23.34 -9.54 -11.63
C ASP A 254 -23.06 -10.78 -10.77
N SER A 255 -23.04 -11.96 -11.38
CA SER A 255 -22.77 -13.22 -10.64
C SER A 255 -21.28 -13.53 -10.50
N ASN A 256 -20.39 -12.82 -11.21
CA ASN A 256 -18.95 -13.08 -11.23
C ASN A 256 -18.12 -11.78 -11.11
N ILE A 257 -18.24 -11.09 -9.97
CA ILE A 257 -17.54 -9.83 -9.67
C ILE A 257 -16.65 -9.93 -8.42
N MET A 258 -15.49 -9.29 -8.49
CA MET A 258 -14.56 -9.08 -7.38
C MET A 258 -14.29 -7.58 -7.20
N TYR A 259 -14.12 -7.13 -5.95
CA TYR A 259 -13.88 -5.71 -5.66
C TYR A 259 -12.42 -5.43 -5.27
N GLU A 260 -11.87 -4.34 -5.78
CA GLU A 260 -10.46 -4.00 -5.72
C GLU A 260 -10.19 -2.75 -4.87
N PHE A 261 -9.12 -2.81 -4.08
CA PHE A 261 -8.56 -1.66 -3.35
C PHE A 261 -7.03 -1.75 -3.36
N HIS A 262 -6.34 -0.63 -3.12
CA HIS A 262 -4.88 -0.55 -2.97
C HIS A 262 -4.48 -0.28 -1.52
N PHE A 263 -3.29 -0.70 -1.13
CA PHE A 263 -2.78 -0.52 0.23
C PHE A 263 -1.29 -0.16 0.26
N TYR A 264 -1.00 1.06 0.68
CA TYR A 264 0.36 1.61 0.79
C TYR A 264 0.62 2.25 2.15
N GLU A 265 -0.16 1.94 3.17
CA GLU A 265 0.02 2.59 4.47
C GLU A 265 1.16 2.00 5.31
N PRO A 266 1.91 2.83 6.05
CA PRO A 266 1.87 4.30 6.00
C PRO A 266 2.70 4.87 4.84
N ILE A 267 2.22 5.96 4.22
CA ILE A 267 2.83 6.54 3.00
C ILE A 267 4.27 6.98 3.24
N GLU A 268 4.58 7.54 4.41
CA GLU A 268 5.95 7.93 4.77
C GLU A 268 6.93 6.76 4.84
N PHE A 269 6.45 5.52 4.93
CA PHE A 269 7.28 4.33 4.89
C PHE A 269 7.31 3.68 3.50
N THR A 270 6.16 3.49 2.86
CA THR A 270 6.10 2.78 1.56
C THR A 270 6.62 3.63 0.41
N HIS A 271 6.51 4.96 0.50
CA HIS A 271 6.89 5.93 -0.53
C HIS A 271 8.09 6.81 -0.12
N GLN A 272 8.92 6.35 0.82
CA GLN A 272 10.10 7.08 1.26
C GLN A 272 10.88 7.69 0.09
N ASN A 273 11.18 8.98 0.19
CA ASN A 273 11.94 9.73 -0.80
C ASN A 273 11.27 9.88 -2.20
N ALA A 274 10.03 9.44 -2.40
CA ALA A 274 9.29 9.63 -3.65
C ALA A 274 8.92 11.11 -3.86
N SER A 275 9.21 11.66 -5.04
CA SER A 275 8.95 13.08 -5.35
C SER A 275 7.51 13.38 -5.74
N TRP A 276 6.74 12.36 -6.12
CA TRP A 276 5.32 12.47 -6.50
C TRP A 276 4.38 12.34 -5.30
N THR A 277 4.94 12.25 -4.09
CA THR A 277 4.20 12.28 -2.84
C THR A 277 4.72 13.40 -1.96
N GLY A 278 4.02 13.70 -0.85
CA GLY A 278 4.45 14.68 0.13
C GLY A 278 5.68 14.29 0.97
N VAL A 279 6.37 13.18 0.65
CA VAL A 279 7.41 12.59 1.52
C VAL A 279 8.82 12.55 0.91
N LYS A 280 9.09 13.41 -0.08
CA LYS A 280 10.44 13.55 -0.67
C LYS A 280 11.50 13.88 0.39
N GLY A 281 12.60 13.13 0.40
CA GLY A 281 13.68 13.26 1.38
C GLY A 281 13.34 12.75 2.79
N MET A 282 12.16 12.17 3.01
CA MET A 282 11.78 11.53 4.27
C MET A 282 12.14 10.05 4.24
N PHE A 283 12.60 9.54 5.38
CA PHE A 283 12.93 8.13 5.58
C PHE A 283 12.33 7.64 6.91
N ALA A 284 11.83 6.42 6.91
CA ALA A 284 11.14 5.77 8.02
C ALA A 284 11.52 4.29 8.09
N THR A 285 11.29 3.68 9.25
CA THR A 285 11.53 2.26 9.52
C THR A 285 10.23 1.54 9.85
N TYR A 286 10.18 0.24 9.57
CA TYR A 286 9.09 -0.65 9.94
C TYR A 286 9.63 -2.03 10.39
N PRO A 287 9.11 -2.63 11.47
CA PRO A 287 8.24 -2.02 12.46
C PRO A 287 9.00 -0.90 13.20
N ASN A 288 8.26 0.02 13.79
CA ASN A 288 8.82 1.06 14.64
C ASN A 288 8.01 1.15 15.94
N PRO A 289 8.49 0.53 17.04
CA PRO A 289 7.76 0.49 18.30
C PRO A 289 7.69 1.86 19.00
N ASP A 290 8.54 2.80 18.63
CA ASP A 290 8.58 4.16 19.21
C ASP A 290 7.66 5.13 18.47
N MET A 291 7.10 4.71 17.33
CA MET A 291 6.15 5.47 16.53
C MET A 291 4.75 4.89 16.70
N TYR A 292 3.84 5.66 17.29
CA TYR A 292 2.45 5.24 17.43
C TYR A 292 1.59 5.78 16.28
N LYS A 293 0.66 4.96 15.83
CA LYS A 293 -0.30 5.30 14.79
C LYS A 293 -1.71 5.06 15.27
N VAL A 294 -2.59 5.94 14.81
CA VAL A 294 -4.01 5.90 15.08
C VAL A 294 -4.73 5.30 13.87
N SER A 295 -5.70 4.42 14.11
CA SER A 295 -6.43 3.75 13.05
C SER A 295 -7.85 4.23 12.80
N GLY A 296 -8.36 5.11 13.65
CA GLY A 296 -9.73 5.58 13.63
C GLY A 296 -9.81 7.09 13.78
N ASP A 297 -11.02 7.59 13.97
CA ASP A 297 -11.25 9.02 14.02
C ASP A 297 -10.83 9.60 15.37
N THR A 298 -10.02 10.65 15.32
CA THR A 298 -9.66 11.44 16.50
C THR A 298 -10.50 12.71 16.55
N LYS A 299 -10.99 13.06 17.72
CA LYS A 299 -11.63 14.36 17.98
C LYS A 299 -10.83 15.11 19.03
N TRP A 300 -10.50 16.37 18.74
CA TRP A 300 -9.83 17.23 19.71
C TRP A 300 -10.79 17.51 20.87
N GLU A 301 -10.34 17.24 22.10
CA GLU A 301 -11.15 17.44 23.30
C GLU A 301 -10.65 18.63 24.12
N SER A 302 -9.34 18.73 24.34
CA SER A 302 -8.76 19.79 25.15
C SER A 302 -7.25 19.93 24.92
N THR A 303 -6.62 20.80 25.70
CA THR A 303 -5.17 20.97 25.73
C THR A 303 -4.72 21.38 27.13
N THR A 304 -3.41 21.36 27.35
CA THR A 304 -2.77 21.80 28.60
C THR A 304 -2.76 23.33 28.67
N TRP A 305 -3.89 23.95 29.02
CA TRP A 305 -4.03 25.40 29.11
C TRP A 305 -3.11 26.05 30.16
N ASP A 306 -2.71 25.29 31.18
CA ASP A 306 -1.82 25.73 32.25
C ASP A 306 -0.32 25.66 31.89
N SER A 307 0.02 25.17 30.70
CA SER A 307 1.42 25.15 30.26
C SER A 307 1.97 26.59 30.16
N PRO A 308 3.16 26.86 30.75
CA PRO A 308 3.69 28.22 30.82
C PRO A 308 3.88 28.86 29.45
N LYS A 309 3.50 30.13 29.33
CA LYS A 309 3.80 30.95 28.15
C LYS A 309 5.09 31.73 28.33
N LEU A 310 5.78 31.98 27.23
CA LEU A 310 6.90 32.89 27.20
C LEU A 310 6.44 34.32 27.54
N ASP A 311 7.03 34.94 28.56
CA ASP A 311 6.82 36.36 28.83
C ASP A 311 7.52 37.20 27.74
N VAL A 312 6.74 37.63 26.75
CA VAL A 312 7.19 38.43 25.61
C VAL A 312 7.46 39.91 25.96
N LYS A 313 6.97 40.38 27.12
CA LYS A 313 7.17 41.76 27.59
C LYS A 313 8.51 41.91 28.31
N LYS A 314 9.01 40.85 28.94
CA LYS A 314 10.29 40.83 29.64
C LYS A 314 11.47 41.06 28.67
N LYS A 315 12.17 42.18 28.83
CA LYS A 315 13.30 42.56 27.96
C LYS A 315 14.39 41.48 27.88
N SER A 316 14.64 40.74 28.96
CA SER A 316 15.65 39.66 28.99
C SER A 316 15.32 38.50 28.05
N ASN A 317 14.04 38.31 27.69
CA ASN A 317 13.58 37.20 26.86
C ASN A 317 13.58 37.52 25.36
N LYS A 318 13.70 38.81 25.00
CA LYS A 318 13.65 39.23 23.59
C LYS A 318 14.83 38.65 22.81
N ASN A 319 14.53 37.95 21.72
CA ASN A 319 15.51 37.35 20.82
C ASN A 319 16.50 36.35 21.49
N LYS A 320 16.15 35.81 22.67
CA LYS A 320 16.90 34.75 23.35
C LYS A 320 16.08 33.46 23.40
N TRP A 321 16.78 32.33 23.43
CA TRP A 321 16.17 31.04 23.74
C TRP A 321 15.86 30.97 25.23
N VAL A 322 14.65 30.57 25.56
CA VAL A 322 14.15 30.44 26.92
C VAL A 322 13.61 29.03 27.10
N PHE A 323 14.14 28.33 28.10
CA PHE A 323 13.62 27.02 28.49
C PHE A 323 12.24 27.17 29.11
N ILE A 324 11.30 26.36 28.66
CA ILE A 324 9.93 26.25 29.14
C ILE A 324 9.72 24.80 29.52
N GLN A 325 9.15 24.58 30.71
CA GLN A 325 8.75 23.27 31.19
C GLN A 325 7.37 23.38 31.83
N SER A 326 6.46 22.50 31.45
CA SER A 326 5.14 22.42 32.06
C SER A 326 5.23 21.88 33.50
N PRO A 327 4.23 22.16 34.35
CA PRO A 327 4.02 21.33 35.54
C PRO A 327 3.78 19.86 35.13
N LEU A 328 3.80 18.97 36.11
CA LEU A 328 3.26 17.62 35.94
C LEU A 328 1.74 17.73 35.74
N ILE A 329 1.26 17.32 34.57
CA ILE A 329 -0.14 17.42 34.19
C ILE A 329 -0.74 16.03 34.23
N LYS A 330 -1.73 15.84 35.12
CA LYS A 330 -2.41 14.55 35.27
C LYS A 330 -3.44 14.36 34.16
N VAL A 331 -3.53 13.16 33.63
CA VAL A 331 -4.62 12.74 32.74
C VAL A 331 -5.66 12.01 33.59
N GLU A 332 -6.85 12.61 33.73
CA GLU A 332 -7.96 12.05 34.50
C GLU A 332 -9.29 12.03 33.72
N ASN A 333 -9.36 12.68 32.56
CA ASN A 333 -10.55 12.62 31.72
C ASN A 333 -10.49 11.34 30.89
N GLU A 334 -11.49 10.47 31.07
CA GLU A 334 -11.62 9.20 30.35
C GLU A 334 -11.74 9.37 28.83
N ASP A 335 -12.20 10.53 28.35
CA ASP A 335 -12.23 10.85 26.92
C ASP A 335 -10.82 11.04 26.32
N PHE A 336 -9.80 11.31 27.13
CA PHE A 336 -8.44 11.55 26.63
C PHE A 336 -7.74 10.23 26.33
N SER A 337 -7.64 9.90 25.04
CA SER A 337 -7.02 8.66 24.55
C SER A 337 -5.66 8.89 23.89
N VAL A 338 -5.50 10.02 23.19
CA VAL A 338 -4.30 10.34 22.41
C VAL A 338 -3.74 11.69 22.81
N GLY A 339 -2.44 11.74 23.10
CA GLY A 339 -1.68 12.97 23.32
C GLY A 339 -0.91 13.38 22.08
N ALA A 340 -0.87 14.67 21.77
CA ALA A 340 -0.08 15.22 20.68
C ALA A 340 0.68 16.49 21.12
N PRO A 341 1.98 16.63 20.82
CA PRO A 341 2.71 17.84 21.16
C PRO A 341 2.43 18.97 20.17
N VAL A 342 2.29 20.18 20.74
CA VAL A 342 1.98 21.39 20.00
C VAL A 342 2.91 22.53 20.39
N PHE A 343 3.43 23.22 19.37
CA PHE A 343 4.04 24.53 19.49
C PHE A 343 3.01 25.60 19.11
N MET A 344 2.51 26.32 20.11
CA MET A 344 1.55 27.40 19.92
C MET A 344 2.28 28.72 19.69
N ALA A 345 1.85 29.45 18.66
CA ALA A 345 2.35 30.76 18.28
C ALA A 345 1.15 31.66 17.91
N LYS A 346 0.39 32.03 18.93
CA LYS A 346 -0.85 32.79 18.81
C LYS A 346 -0.59 34.30 18.87
N ASP A 347 -1.30 35.05 18.03
CA ASP A 347 -1.31 36.52 18.02
C ASP A 347 0.09 37.15 17.98
N LEU A 348 1.00 36.57 17.18
CA LEU A 348 2.36 37.09 17.01
C LEU A 348 2.37 38.51 16.40
N GLY A 349 1.37 38.82 15.59
CA GLY A 349 1.33 40.02 14.75
C GLY A 349 2.03 39.81 13.41
N ARG A 350 1.74 40.68 12.43
CA ARG A 350 2.16 40.51 11.03
C ARG A 350 3.67 40.38 10.81
N ARG A 351 4.49 40.90 11.73
CA ARG A 351 5.97 40.84 11.69
C ARG A 351 6.56 39.95 12.77
N GLY A 352 5.70 39.35 13.59
CA GLY A 352 6.10 38.52 14.72
C GLY A 352 6.60 37.17 14.26
N LYS A 353 7.62 36.68 14.97
CA LYS A 353 8.33 35.44 14.67
C LYS A 353 8.53 34.66 15.96
N ALA A 354 8.30 33.37 15.90
CA ALA A 354 8.49 32.46 17.01
C ALA A 354 9.23 31.20 16.56
N TRP A 355 10.11 30.69 17.42
CA TRP A 355 10.85 29.46 17.21
C TRP A 355 10.67 28.52 18.39
N ALA A 356 10.72 27.22 18.13
CA ALA A 356 10.82 26.20 19.16
C ALA A 356 11.87 25.13 18.82
N ASN A 357 12.55 24.60 19.84
CA ASN A 357 13.62 23.61 19.72
C ASN A 357 13.68 22.68 20.96
N GLY A 358 14.24 21.47 20.82
CA GLY A 358 14.50 20.55 21.93
C GLY A 358 13.26 20.08 22.69
N PHE A 359 12.27 19.48 21.99
CA PHE A 359 11.02 19.01 22.63
C PHE A 359 11.27 17.71 23.36
N VAL A 360 10.89 17.67 24.64
CA VAL A 360 10.94 16.45 25.45
C VAL A 360 9.58 16.25 26.13
N ILE A 361 9.04 15.03 26.05
CA ILE A 361 7.83 14.61 26.75
C ILE A 361 8.18 13.43 27.64
N LYS A 362 7.87 13.55 28.93
CA LYS A 362 8.07 12.49 29.93
C LYS A 362 6.74 12.05 30.52
N GLU A 363 6.65 10.76 30.79
CA GLU A 363 5.54 10.12 31.49
C GLU A 363 5.97 9.72 32.90
N TYR A 364 5.06 9.90 33.84
CA TYR A 364 5.19 9.52 35.24
C TYR A 364 3.92 8.79 35.67
N ASP A 365 4.06 7.82 36.57
CA ASP A 365 2.94 7.04 37.11
C ASP A 365 2.06 7.88 38.06
N GLU A 366 1.00 7.29 38.60
CA GLU A 366 0.06 7.93 39.54
C GLU A 366 0.73 8.46 40.83
N ASN A 367 1.92 7.95 41.15
CA ASN A 367 2.74 8.35 42.30
C ASN A 367 3.83 9.37 41.91
N LYS A 368 3.79 9.90 40.68
CA LYS A 368 4.78 10.83 40.09
C LYS A 368 6.17 10.25 39.94
N LYS A 369 6.31 8.92 39.89
CA LYS A 369 7.59 8.27 39.58
C LYS A 369 7.76 8.19 38.06
N PHE A 370 8.96 8.48 37.60
CA PHE A 370 9.29 8.46 36.17
C PHE A 370 9.07 7.06 35.56
N VAL A 371 8.39 7.02 34.41
CA VAL A 371 8.10 5.80 33.64
C VAL A 371 8.99 5.74 32.41
N LYS A 372 8.86 6.72 31.50
CA LYS A 372 9.60 6.75 30.23
C LYS A 372 9.68 8.15 29.64
N ILE A 373 10.61 8.32 28.69
CA ILE A 373 10.59 9.44 27.75
C ILE A 373 9.73 8.99 26.56
N ILE A 374 8.67 9.74 26.26
CA ILE A 374 7.79 9.48 25.12
C ILE A 374 8.36 10.08 23.85
N MET A 375 8.92 11.28 23.97
CA MET A 375 9.54 12.00 22.88
C MET A 375 10.79 12.65 23.41
N ASP A 376 11.90 12.43 22.72
CA ASP A 376 13.15 13.16 22.90
C ASP A 376 13.62 13.66 21.54
N SER A 377 13.22 14.88 21.20
CA SER A 377 13.50 15.47 19.90
C SER A 377 14.60 16.52 20.05
N ASP A 378 15.84 16.04 20.11
CA ASP A 378 17.05 16.87 20.04
C ASP A 378 17.09 17.69 18.75
N GLY A 379 16.40 17.26 17.69
CA GLY A 379 16.24 18.05 16.48
C GLY A 379 14.89 17.98 15.82
N ILE A 380 14.38 19.16 15.46
CA ILE A 380 13.07 19.31 14.85
C ILE A 380 13.24 19.75 13.41
N ASP A 381 12.92 18.85 12.48
CA ASP A 381 12.59 19.21 11.12
C ASP A 381 11.07 19.41 10.99
N LYS A 382 10.61 19.87 9.83
CA LYS A 382 9.17 20.02 9.58
C LYS A 382 8.46 18.66 9.47
N ASN A 383 9.18 17.54 9.33
CA ASN A 383 8.56 16.28 8.96
C ASN A 383 7.62 15.81 10.07
N GLY A 384 6.36 15.58 9.73
CA GLY A 384 5.30 15.25 10.70
C GLY A 384 4.72 16.44 11.47
N TRP A 385 5.24 17.65 11.30
CA TRP A 385 4.68 18.87 11.88
C TRP A 385 3.81 19.63 10.88
N TYR A 386 2.57 19.92 11.26
CA TYR A 386 1.60 20.65 10.44
C TYR A 386 1.27 22.01 11.06
N TYR A 387 1.25 23.05 10.21
CA TYR A 387 0.83 24.39 10.62
C TYR A 387 -0.64 24.60 10.30
N TRP A 388 -1.39 25.05 11.29
CA TRP A 388 -2.77 25.51 11.15
C TRP A 388 -2.96 26.84 11.85
N SER A 389 -3.84 27.69 11.32
CA SER A 389 -4.32 28.86 12.03
C SER A 389 -5.80 29.12 11.81
N ALA A 390 -6.46 29.61 12.85
CA ALA A 390 -7.91 29.76 12.89
C ALA A 390 -8.49 30.71 11.82
N ASN A 391 -7.69 31.68 11.37
CA ASN A 391 -8.06 32.65 10.33
C ASN A 391 -7.21 32.53 9.05
N GLY A 392 -6.43 31.45 8.90
CA GLY A 392 -5.52 31.26 7.77
C GLY A 392 -4.30 32.20 7.74
N SER A 393 -4.02 32.94 8.81
CA SER A 393 -2.85 33.82 8.89
C SER A 393 -1.56 33.08 9.24
N GLY A 394 -0.44 33.68 8.85
CA GLY A 394 0.91 33.21 9.17
C GLY A 394 1.33 31.97 8.38
N THR A 395 2.57 31.57 8.61
CA THR A 395 3.17 30.37 8.00
C THR A 395 3.95 29.60 9.06
N GLY A 396 3.99 28.28 8.92
CA GLY A 396 4.79 27.40 9.78
C GLY A 396 5.69 26.45 8.98
N THR A 397 6.94 26.34 9.42
CA THR A 397 7.95 25.49 8.80
C THR A 397 9.04 25.11 9.82
N SER A 398 10.12 24.48 9.34
CA SER A 398 11.38 24.38 10.08
C SER A 398 12.46 25.16 9.33
N ILE A 399 13.30 25.93 10.02
CA ILE A 399 14.43 26.66 9.42
C ILE A 399 15.74 26.33 10.12
N ASP A 400 16.85 26.50 9.41
CA ASP A 400 18.19 26.40 9.99
C ASP A 400 18.38 27.55 11.00
N THR A 401 18.38 27.20 12.28
CA THR A 401 18.64 28.11 13.39
C THR A 401 19.28 27.24 14.47
N PRO A 402 20.61 27.01 14.35
CA PRO A 402 21.31 26.08 15.22
C PRO A 402 21.19 26.52 16.68
N TYR A 403 20.67 25.64 17.53
CA TYR A 403 20.68 25.80 18.98
C TYR A 403 21.04 24.49 19.67
N ILE A 404 20.06 23.59 19.84
CA ILE A 404 20.30 22.19 20.25
C ILE A 404 20.50 21.36 18.98
N SER A 405 19.55 21.42 18.06
CA SER A 405 19.71 20.96 16.68
C SER A 405 20.04 22.06 15.69
N LYS A 406 20.45 21.65 14.49
CA LYS A 406 20.59 22.50 13.30
C LYS A 406 19.28 23.22 12.91
N LYS A 407 18.14 22.53 12.98
CA LYS A 407 16.82 23.07 12.58
C LYS A 407 15.92 23.32 13.78
N SER A 408 15.11 24.38 13.70
CA SER A 408 14.08 24.73 14.68
C SER A 408 12.73 24.84 14.00
N LEU A 409 11.64 24.53 14.71
CA LEU A 409 10.31 24.94 14.28
C LEU A 409 10.26 26.46 14.22
N TYR A 410 9.52 26.96 13.24
CA TYR A 410 9.41 28.38 12.95
C TYR A 410 8.00 28.73 12.54
N VAL A 411 7.42 29.73 13.21
CA VAL A 411 6.15 30.34 12.84
C VAL A 411 6.34 31.84 12.70
N GLU A 412 5.79 32.41 11.63
CA GLU A 412 5.75 33.86 11.44
C GLU A 412 4.38 34.37 11.02
N GLY A 413 4.08 35.61 11.40
CA GLY A 413 2.94 36.35 10.87
C GLY A 413 1.57 35.86 11.33
N SER A 414 1.49 34.93 12.29
CA SER A 414 0.23 34.50 12.88
C SER A 414 -0.46 35.67 13.61
N THR A 415 -1.70 35.97 13.24
CA THR A 415 -2.52 37.04 13.85
C THR A 415 -3.78 36.51 14.51
N SER A 416 -3.87 35.19 14.73
CA SER A 416 -4.93 34.51 15.46
C SER A 416 -4.31 33.33 16.20
N ASP A 417 -5.13 32.36 16.62
CA ASP A 417 -4.61 31.07 17.07
C ASP A 417 -3.86 30.37 15.93
N GLY A 418 -2.58 30.06 16.17
CA GLY A 418 -1.65 29.49 15.19
C GLY A 418 -0.82 28.40 15.85
N ASN A 419 -0.84 27.21 15.28
CA ASN A 419 -0.37 25.98 15.92
C ASN A 419 0.50 25.19 14.96
N MET A 420 1.66 24.77 15.43
CA MET A 420 2.46 23.70 14.83
C MET A 420 2.20 22.43 15.64
N THR A 421 1.48 21.47 15.07
CA THR A 421 1.12 20.19 15.72
C THR A 421 1.92 19.04 15.11
N PHE A 422 2.48 18.16 15.95
CA PHE A 422 3.23 17.00 15.49
C PHE A 422 2.31 15.76 15.36
N SER A 423 1.65 15.60 14.23
CA SER A 423 0.71 14.50 14.00
C SER A 423 1.37 13.12 14.01
N ASN A 424 2.67 13.05 13.73
CA ASN A 424 3.47 11.83 13.78
C ASN A 424 3.97 11.46 15.18
N GLY A 425 3.86 12.36 16.17
CA GLY A 425 4.22 12.10 17.56
C GLY A 425 3.02 11.89 18.45
N ASN A 426 1.89 11.43 17.89
CA ASN A 426 0.77 10.97 18.70
C ASN A 426 1.25 9.83 19.60
N PHE A 427 0.75 9.77 20.84
CA PHE A 427 1.06 8.70 21.78
C PHE A 427 -0.16 8.34 22.62
N PRO A 428 -0.29 7.08 23.08
CA PRO A 428 -1.37 6.66 23.95
C PRO A 428 -1.24 7.34 25.31
N LEU A 429 -2.37 7.80 25.85
CA LEU A 429 -2.45 8.33 27.21
C LEU A 429 -2.87 7.22 28.18
N THR A 430 -2.28 7.25 29.37
CA THR A 430 -2.60 6.34 30.48
C THR A 430 -3.38 7.12 31.53
N GLN A 431 -4.57 6.64 31.88
CA GLN A 431 -5.40 7.29 32.90
C GLN A 431 -4.70 7.25 34.27
N GLY A 432 -4.75 8.36 35.00
CA GLY A 432 -4.10 8.54 36.30
C GLY A 432 -2.62 8.94 36.24
N HIS A 433 -1.95 8.76 35.10
CA HIS A 433 -0.55 9.15 34.91
C HIS A 433 -0.37 10.67 34.76
N TYR A 434 0.85 11.14 34.95
CA TYR A 434 1.26 12.52 34.75
C TYR A 434 2.21 12.65 33.56
N TYR A 435 2.07 13.76 32.83
CA TYR A 435 2.91 14.10 31.69
C TYR A 435 3.59 15.44 31.91
N GLN A 436 4.81 15.56 31.42
CA GLN A 436 5.58 16.80 31.45
C GLN A 436 6.20 17.07 30.09
N LEU A 437 5.96 18.26 29.57
CA LEU A 437 6.51 18.76 28.32
C LEU A 437 7.57 19.83 28.63
N SER A 438 8.68 19.77 27.93
CA SER A 438 9.70 20.82 27.99
C SER A 438 10.33 21.11 26.64
N GLY A 439 10.93 22.28 26.52
CA GLY A 439 11.75 22.67 25.38
C GLY A 439 12.12 24.15 25.42
N TYR A 440 12.62 24.66 24.31
CA TYR A 440 13.12 26.03 24.22
C TYR A 440 12.31 26.83 23.23
N ILE A 441 11.92 28.04 23.63
CA ILE A 441 11.19 28.98 22.78
C ILE A 441 12.01 30.26 22.60
N LYS A 442 11.93 30.85 21.41
CA LYS A 442 12.46 32.18 21.12
C LYS A 442 11.43 33.00 20.35
N VAL A 443 11.38 34.31 20.58
CA VAL A 443 10.51 35.23 19.84
C VAL A 443 11.24 36.49 19.36
N LYS A 444 10.75 37.08 18.27
CA LYS A 444 11.23 38.35 17.71
C LYS A 444 10.08 39.14 17.11
N ASN A 445 10.06 40.45 17.36
CA ASN A 445 9.07 41.40 16.80
C ASN A 445 7.60 41.03 17.04
N VAL A 446 7.31 40.36 18.15
CA VAL A 446 5.94 39.91 18.48
C VAL A 446 5.12 41.00 19.16
N ASP A 447 3.81 40.98 18.95
CA ASP A 447 2.88 41.89 19.60
C ASP A 447 2.83 41.65 21.13
N LYS A 448 2.44 42.70 21.88
CA LYS A 448 2.44 42.69 23.36
C LYS A 448 1.53 41.63 24.00
N ASN A 449 0.59 41.08 23.22
CA ASN A 449 -0.39 40.09 23.64
C ASN A 449 -0.11 38.71 23.05
N ALA A 450 1.00 38.53 22.33
CA ALA A 450 1.36 37.24 21.75
C ALA A 450 1.43 36.15 22.83
N ASP A 451 0.87 34.99 22.51
CA ASP A 451 0.87 33.81 23.37
C ASP A 451 1.67 32.70 22.69
N VAL A 452 2.86 32.45 23.23
CA VAL A 452 3.82 31.50 22.66
C VAL A 452 4.20 30.50 23.74
N ARG A 453 3.86 29.23 23.52
CA ARG A 453 4.05 28.16 24.49
C ARG A 453 4.18 26.78 23.84
N LEU A 454 4.68 25.83 24.62
CA LEU A 454 4.57 24.40 24.31
C LEU A 454 3.37 23.85 25.06
N ARG A 455 2.56 22.99 24.43
CA ARG A 455 1.42 22.34 25.09
C ARG A 455 1.21 20.92 24.56
N LEU A 456 0.45 20.12 25.31
CA LEU A 456 -0.08 18.84 24.82
C LEU A 456 -1.56 19.02 24.49
N ASP A 457 -1.94 18.63 23.28
CA ASP A 457 -3.34 18.53 22.88
C ASP A 457 -3.83 17.10 23.15
N TYR A 458 -5.08 16.99 23.60
CA TYR A 458 -5.74 15.76 23.97
C TYR A 458 -6.88 15.46 23.02
N TYR A 459 -6.92 14.22 22.54
CA TYR A 459 -7.93 13.75 21.61
C TYR A 459 -8.63 12.51 22.16
N SER A 460 -9.94 12.44 21.94
CA SER A 460 -10.68 11.19 22.00
C SER A 460 -10.44 10.39 20.73
N LEU A 461 -10.60 9.08 20.83
CA LEU A 461 -10.34 8.15 19.73
C LEU A 461 -11.46 7.11 19.60
N ASN A 462 -12.16 7.14 18.47
CA ASN A 462 -12.99 6.03 18.03
C ASN A 462 -12.16 5.09 17.15
N GLY A 463 -11.39 4.21 17.78
CA GLY A 463 -10.43 3.33 17.11
C GLY A 463 -9.39 2.80 18.09
N THR A 464 -8.20 2.48 17.61
CA THR A 464 -7.08 2.16 18.51
C THR A 464 -5.82 2.93 18.11
N ILE A 465 -4.96 3.13 19.11
CA ILE A 465 -3.63 3.69 18.97
C ILE A 465 -2.63 2.61 19.39
N GLY A 466 -1.65 2.35 18.55
CA GLY A 466 -0.65 1.30 18.78
C GLY A 466 0.64 1.59 18.04
N PRO A 467 1.71 0.83 18.32
CA PRO A 467 2.97 0.98 17.60
C PRO A 467 2.80 0.72 16.09
N LEU A 468 3.70 1.29 15.29
CA LEU A 468 3.75 1.01 13.86
C LEU A 468 4.31 -0.40 13.63
N ASP A 469 3.41 -1.38 13.59
CA ASP A 469 3.73 -2.79 13.38
C ASP A 469 2.62 -3.50 12.58
N LYS A 470 2.58 -4.84 12.62
CA LYS A 470 1.58 -5.64 11.91
C LYS A 470 0.15 -5.38 12.38
N SER A 471 -0.05 -5.12 13.67
CA SER A 471 -1.38 -4.85 14.23
C SER A 471 -1.97 -3.57 13.65
N TYR A 472 -1.14 -2.55 13.43
CA TYR A 472 -1.54 -1.35 12.70
C TYR A 472 -2.00 -1.68 11.29
N LEU A 473 -1.24 -2.48 10.53
CA LEU A 473 -1.62 -2.86 9.16
C LEU A 473 -2.93 -3.66 9.13
N GLU A 474 -3.09 -4.65 10.03
CA GLU A 474 -4.32 -5.46 10.15
C GLU A 474 -5.55 -4.59 10.34
N LEU A 475 -5.41 -3.59 11.20
CA LEU A 475 -6.47 -2.68 11.58
C LEU A 475 -6.82 -1.68 10.46
N ARG A 476 -5.82 -1.17 9.71
CA ARG A 476 -6.08 -0.32 8.53
C ARG A 476 -6.76 -1.08 7.40
N MET A 477 -6.44 -2.36 7.23
CA MET A 477 -7.09 -3.24 6.24
C MET A 477 -8.47 -3.75 6.71
N LYS A 478 -8.73 -3.73 8.03
CA LYS A 478 -9.95 -4.30 8.63
C LYS A 478 -11.23 -3.74 8.01
N LYS A 479 -11.30 -2.43 7.77
CA LYS A 479 -12.48 -1.78 7.17
C LYS A 479 -12.88 -2.40 5.82
N PHE A 480 -11.90 -2.72 4.97
CA PHE A 480 -12.15 -3.36 3.68
C PHE A 480 -12.56 -4.83 3.86
N ILE A 481 -11.89 -5.54 4.79
CA ILE A 481 -12.19 -6.95 5.11
C ILE A 481 -13.61 -7.11 5.63
N ASP A 482 -14.02 -6.26 6.57
CA ASP A 482 -15.38 -6.27 7.13
C ASP A 482 -16.39 -5.96 6.02
N TRP A 483 -16.14 -4.91 5.22
CA TRP A 483 -17.00 -4.55 4.09
C TRP A 483 -17.20 -5.71 3.10
N GLY A 484 -16.13 -6.43 2.73
CA GLY A 484 -16.23 -7.58 1.82
C GLY A 484 -17.05 -8.73 2.40
N LYS A 485 -16.94 -8.99 3.71
CA LYS A 485 -17.76 -9.99 4.41
C LYS A 485 -19.22 -9.57 4.50
N GLU A 486 -19.48 -8.32 4.87
CA GLU A 486 -20.83 -7.75 4.99
C GLU A 486 -21.58 -7.77 3.66
N ASN A 487 -20.87 -7.51 2.55
CA ASN A 487 -21.44 -7.54 1.21
C ASN A 487 -21.37 -8.92 0.54
N ASN A 488 -20.76 -9.92 1.19
CA ASN A 488 -20.56 -11.28 0.68
C ASN A 488 -19.88 -11.32 -0.71
N VAL A 489 -18.78 -10.58 -0.86
CA VAL A 489 -18.00 -10.47 -2.11
C VAL A 489 -16.52 -10.75 -1.89
N PRO A 490 -15.79 -11.28 -2.89
CA PRO A 490 -14.36 -11.47 -2.78
C PRO A 490 -13.64 -10.12 -2.92
N LEU A 491 -12.54 -9.99 -2.19
CA LEU A 491 -11.67 -8.80 -2.23
C LEU A 491 -10.37 -9.08 -2.97
N TYR A 492 -9.90 -8.04 -3.65
CA TYR A 492 -8.63 -7.99 -4.37
C TYR A 492 -7.81 -6.78 -3.91
N LEU A 493 -6.68 -7.04 -3.28
CA LEU A 493 -5.65 -6.04 -3.06
C LEU A 493 -4.87 -5.86 -4.37
N GLY A 494 -5.37 -4.96 -5.22
CA GLY A 494 -4.85 -4.73 -6.57
C GLY A 494 -3.38 -4.34 -6.59
N GLU A 495 -2.98 -3.56 -5.59
CA GLU A 495 -1.61 -3.12 -5.42
C GLU A 495 -1.23 -2.95 -3.94
N PHE A 496 -0.06 -3.46 -3.61
CA PHE A 496 0.70 -3.09 -2.41
C PHE A 496 2.18 -3.23 -2.70
N GLY A 497 3.01 -2.44 -2.03
CA GLY A 497 4.46 -2.51 -2.21
C GLY A 497 5.21 -1.51 -1.35
N VAL A 498 6.53 -1.62 -1.39
CA VAL A 498 7.46 -0.66 -0.78
C VAL A 498 8.44 -0.20 -1.86
N ILE A 499 8.71 1.09 -1.94
CA ILE A 499 9.71 1.63 -2.86
C ILE A 499 11.12 1.12 -2.52
N ALA A 500 12.02 1.10 -3.51
CA ALA A 500 13.38 0.56 -3.37
C ALA A 500 14.13 1.03 -2.10
N ASP A 501 13.96 2.29 -1.70
CA ASP A 501 14.60 2.86 -0.51
C ASP A 501 14.25 2.13 0.80
N GLY A 502 13.04 1.55 0.91
CA GLY A 502 12.60 0.79 2.08
C GLY A 502 13.29 -0.57 2.26
N PHE A 503 14.00 -1.06 1.23
CA PHE A 503 14.79 -2.30 1.29
C PHE A 503 16.27 -2.05 1.58
N THR A 504 16.68 -0.81 1.83
CA THR A 504 18.06 -0.45 2.16
C THR A 504 18.18 -0.14 3.66
N ASN A 505 19.41 -0.12 4.18
CA ASN A 505 19.73 0.33 5.55
C ASN A 505 18.88 -0.31 6.65
N ASN A 506 18.48 -1.57 6.49
CA ASN A 506 17.60 -2.30 7.42
C ASN A 506 16.30 -1.55 7.78
N ARG A 507 15.73 -0.79 6.84
CA ARG A 507 14.48 -0.05 7.07
C ARG A 507 13.24 -0.93 7.20
N GLY A 508 13.35 -2.20 6.79
CA GLY A 508 12.36 -3.22 7.09
C GLY A 508 11.27 -3.43 6.04
N GLY A 509 11.52 -3.04 4.79
CA GLY A 509 10.61 -3.32 3.67
C GLY A 509 10.24 -4.81 3.53
N LEU A 510 11.18 -5.72 3.84
CA LEU A 510 10.91 -7.17 3.83
C LEU A 510 9.88 -7.58 4.90
N ILE A 511 9.93 -6.96 6.08
CA ILE A 511 9.01 -7.26 7.18
C ILE A 511 7.62 -6.76 6.79
N TRP A 512 7.51 -5.51 6.32
CA TRP A 512 6.25 -4.93 5.88
C TRP A 512 5.57 -5.75 4.77
N VAL A 513 6.31 -6.11 3.71
CA VAL A 513 5.77 -6.94 2.61
C VAL A 513 5.32 -8.30 3.13
N GLY A 514 6.12 -8.92 4.00
CA GLY A 514 5.79 -10.21 4.61
C GLY A 514 4.53 -10.15 5.47
N ASP A 515 4.35 -9.05 6.21
CA ASP A 515 3.18 -8.83 7.05
C ASP A 515 1.91 -8.59 6.24
N VAL A 516 1.95 -7.76 5.18
CA VAL A 516 0.79 -7.59 4.28
C VAL A 516 0.37 -8.92 3.65
N ILE A 517 1.33 -9.72 3.15
CA ILE A 517 1.02 -11.05 2.60
C ILE A 517 0.35 -11.96 3.65
N ASP A 518 0.86 -11.97 4.88
CA ASP A 518 0.26 -12.77 5.95
C ASP A 518 -1.17 -12.32 6.27
N ILE A 519 -1.43 -11.01 6.29
CA ILE A 519 -2.76 -10.44 6.52
C ILE A 519 -3.70 -10.85 5.40
N CYS A 520 -3.27 -10.74 4.14
CA CYS A 520 -4.06 -11.19 3.00
C CYS A 520 -4.37 -12.69 3.07
N LYS A 521 -3.39 -13.53 3.41
CA LYS A 521 -3.58 -14.97 3.59
C LYS A 521 -4.57 -15.30 4.71
N LYS A 522 -4.38 -14.69 5.89
CA LYS A 522 -5.23 -14.87 7.07
C LYS A 522 -6.69 -14.52 6.78
N ASN A 523 -6.93 -13.49 5.96
CA ASN A 523 -8.27 -12.94 5.73
C ASN A 523 -8.90 -13.34 4.40
N GLY A 524 -8.30 -14.24 3.62
CA GLY A 524 -8.91 -14.61 2.35
C GLY A 524 -8.90 -13.47 1.30
N ILE A 525 -7.95 -12.53 1.35
CA ILE A 525 -7.80 -11.46 0.33
C ILE A 525 -6.87 -11.90 -0.81
N ASN A 526 -7.35 -11.80 -2.06
CA ASN A 526 -6.55 -11.99 -3.27
C ASN A 526 -5.61 -10.79 -3.46
N PHE A 527 -4.41 -10.92 -4.01
CA PHE A 527 -3.49 -9.76 -4.06
C PHE A 527 -2.57 -9.72 -5.29
N ASN A 528 -2.02 -8.53 -5.59
CA ASN A 528 -0.75 -8.41 -6.30
C ASN A 528 0.25 -7.48 -5.63
N TYR A 529 1.50 -7.91 -5.65
CA TYR A 529 2.62 -7.03 -5.36
C TYR A 529 2.85 -6.06 -6.53
N HIS A 530 2.93 -4.76 -6.22
CA HIS A 530 3.38 -3.73 -7.16
C HIS A 530 4.87 -3.49 -6.90
N THR A 531 5.79 -3.68 -7.85
CA THR A 531 5.63 -4.19 -9.24
C THR A 531 6.85 -5.03 -9.67
N TYR A 532 6.79 -5.70 -10.81
CA TYR A 532 7.88 -6.57 -11.28
C TYR A 532 9.16 -5.80 -11.66
N HIS A 533 9.03 -4.75 -12.47
CA HIS A 533 10.19 -4.11 -13.10
C HIS A 533 9.98 -2.60 -13.26
N GLU A 534 10.60 -1.82 -12.38
CA GLU A 534 10.46 -0.37 -12.39
C GLU A 534 11.65 0.33 -11.70
N TYR A 535 12.24 1.30 -12.39
CA TYR A 535 13.46 1.98 -11.93
C TYR A 535 13.21 2.90 -10.74
N LYS A 536 14.00 2.73 -9.66
CA LYS A 536 13.95 3.57 -8.45
C LYS A 536 12.54 3.76 -7.86
N SER A 537 11.66 2.80 -8.11
CA SER A 537 10.27 2.78 -7.67
C SER A 537 10.02 1.47 -6.89
N PHE A 538 8.86 0.84 -7.09
CA PHE A 538 8.41 -0.36 -6.38
C PHE A 538 8.94 -1.69 -6.97
N GLY A 539 9.73 -1.62 -8.04
CA GLY A 539 10.20 -2.77 -8.81
C GLY A 539 10.94 -3.84 -7.98
N LEU A 540 10.53 -5.11 -8.13
CA LEU A 540 11.33 -6.27 -7.72
C LEU A 540 12.69 -6.27 -8.45
N TYR A 541 12.67 -5.93 -9.73
CA TYR A 541 13.85 -5.54 -10.50
C TYR A 541 14.01 -4.03 -10.50
N ARG A 542 15.21 -3.56 -10.17
CA ARG A 542 15.54 -2.14 -9.97
C ARG A 542 16.04 -1.46 -11.24
N THR A 543 16.29 -2.21 -12.31
CA THR A 543 16.49 -1.69 -13.66
C THR A 543 15.21 -1.02 -14.17
N GLY A 544 15.34 -0.12 -15.14
CA GLY A 544 14.18 0.46 -15.79
C GLY A 544 13.70 -0.37 -16.97
N ALA A 545 12.45 -0.13 -17.37
CA ALA A 545 11.78 -0.87 -18.44
C ALA A 545 12.36 -0.61 -19.84
N GLU A 546 13.37 0.26 -19.98
CA GLU A 546 14.14 0.48 -21.21
C GLU A 546 15.05 -0.69 -21.61
N LYS A 547 15.30 -1.64 -20.70
CA LYS A 547 16.06 -2.88 -20.94
C LYS A 547 15.37 -4.04 -20.23
N LEU A 548 15.74 -5.27 -20.55
CA LEU A 548 15.24 -6.46 -19.86
C LEU A 548 15.68 -6.49 -18.38
N PRO A 549 14.94 -7.19 -17.49
CA PRO A 549 15.22 -7.19 -16.06
C PRO A 549 16.55 -7.89 -15.69
N GLU A 550 17.44 -7.16 -15.03
CA GLU A 550 18.79 -7.63 -14.63
C GLU A 550 19.11 -7.45 -13.13
N ASP A 551 18.72 -6.34 -12.51
CA ASP A 551 19.02 -6.02 -11.09
C ASP A 551 17.93 -6.50 -10.13
N LEU A 552 17.95 -7.80 -9.79
CA LEU A 552 16.97 -8.42 -8.89
C LEU A 552 17.21 -8.04 -7.42
N ASN A 553 16.15 -7.61 -6.72
CA ASN A 553 16.12 -7.56 -5.26
C ASN A 553 16.04 -8.99 -4.67
N VAL A 554 17.19 -9.65 -4.53
CA VAL A 554 17.31 -11.05 -4.09
C VAL A 554 16.63 -11.33 -2.74
N PRO A 555 16.80 -10.51 -1.69
CA PRO A 555 16.09 -10.74 -0.42
C PRO A 555 14.56 -10.75 -0.56
N LEU A 556 14.01 -9.85 -1.38
CA LEU A 556 12.57 -9.78 -1.64
C LEU A 556 12.08 -11.00 -2.45
N ALA A 557 12.85 -11.42 -3.46
CA ALA A 557 12.54 -12.66 -4.20
C ALA A 557 12.54 -13.90 -3.30
N ASN A 558 13.48 -13.98 -2.35
CA ASN A 558 13.53 -15.07 -1.37
C ASN A 558 12.36 -15.02 -0.39
N LEU A 559 11.91 -13.83 0.03
CA LEU A 559 10.70 -13.66 0.82
C LEU A 559 9.48 -14.21 0.07
N PHE A 560 9.31 -13.88 -1.22
CA PHE A 560 8.21 -14.43 -2.02
C PHE A 560 8.27 -15.95 -2.10
N LYS A 561 9.43 -16.54 -2.40
CA LYS A 561 9.60 -18.00 -2.38
C LYS A 561 9.16 -18.63 -1.08
N LYS A 562 9.53 -18.04 0.06
CA LYS A 562 9.16 -18.52 1.40
C LYS A 562 7.68 -18.33 1.72
N LYS A 563 7.07 -17.27 1.22
CA LYS A 563 5.69 -16.88 1.56
C LYS A 563 4.67 -17.46 0.58
N LEU A 564 5.02 -17.81 -0.65
CA LEU A 564 4.07 -18.20 -1.68
C LEU A 564 4.09 -19.70 -2.01
N LYS A 565 5.23 -20.37 -1.79
CA LYS A 565 5.36 -21.83 -1.81
C LYS A 565 5.29 -22.38 -0.40
#